data_AF-X1CJM0-F1
#
_entry.id   AF-X1CJM0-F1
#
_cell.length_a   1.000
_cell.length_b   1.000
_cell.length_c   1.000
_cell.angle_alpha   90.00
_cell.angle_beta   90.00
_cell.angle_gamma   90.00
#
_symmetry.space_group_name_H-M   'P 1'
#
loop_
_entity.id
_entity.type
_entity.pdbx_description
1 polymer ?
#
loop_
_entity_poly.entity_id
_entity_poly.type
_entity_poly.pdbx_seq_one_letter_code
_entity_poly.pdbx_strand_id
1 'polypeptide(L)'
;MLEAIYLVKVEGTLDELRELFVEGAKREARKQAKKAGGEIVATGVKKTRKVVKSAWQKYIGKKSNQIRVKSGKRKGMLDLAKMSRAYKRAQKAKGKR
;
A
#
# COMPACT_ATOMS: atom_id res chain seq x y z
N MET A 1 -38.31 -16.51 -25.22
CA MET A 1 -37.64 -15.28 -25.68
C MET A 1 -36.22 -15.65 -26.06
N LEU A 2 -35.81 -15.43 -27.31
CA LEU A 2 -34.46 -15.72 -27.80
C LEU A 2 -33.58 -14.49 -27.59
N GLU A 3 -32.43 -14.66 -26.93
CA GLU A 3 -31.41 -13.63 -26.78
C GLU A 3 -30.75 -13.35 -28.14
N ALA A 4 -30.84 -12.10 -28.60
CA ALA A 4 -30.13 -11.64 -29.78
C ALA A 4 -28.64 -11.43 -29.44
N ILE A 5 -27.79 -12.35 -29.91
CA ILE A 5 -26.33 -12.16 -29.89
C ILE A 5 -25.99 -11.23 -31.07
N TYR A 6 -25.65 -9.97 -30.78
CA TYR A 6 -25.18 -9.02 -31.79
C TYR A 6 -23.79 -9.47 -32.31
N LEU A 7 -23.78 -10.21 -33.41
CA LEU A 7 -22.56 -10.55 -34.14
C LEU A 7 -22.07 -9.32 -34.91
N VAL A 8 -20.96 -8.74 -34.45
CA VAL A 8 -20.27 -7.65 -35.15
C VAL A 8 -19.42 -8.25 -36.26
N LYS A 9 -19.74 -7.91 -37.52
CA LYS A 9 -18.95 -8.30 -38.68
C LYS A 9 -17.67 -7.46 -38.70
N VAL A 10 -16.51 -8.10 -38.62
CA VAL A 10 -15.21 -7.44 -38.74
C VAL A 10 -14.69 -7.70 -40.15
N GLU A 11 -14.55 -6.64 -40.95
CA GLU A 11 -14.05 -6.71 -42.31
C GLU A 11 -12.61 -6.17 -42.35
N GLY A 12 -11.70 -6.95 -42.95
CA GLY A 12 -10.25 -6.70 -43.04
C GLY A 12 -9.54 -7.95 -43.56
N THR A 13 -8.27 -7.83 -43.96
CA THR A 13 -7.48 -9.01 -44.36
C THR A 13 -7.12 -9.88 -43.15
N LEU A 14 -6.95 -11.20 -43.34
CA LEU A 14 -6.66 -12.15 -42.26
C LEU A 14 -5.42 -11.76 -41.44
N ASP A 15 -4.45 -11.10 -42.07
CA ASP A 15 -3.21 -10.66 -41.45
C ASP A 15 -3.42 -9.44 -40.54
N GLU A 16 -4.25 -8.47 -40.94
CA GLU A 16 -4.59 -7.29 -40.13
C GLU A 16 -5.39 -7.68 -38.87
N LEU A 17 -6.30 -8.64 -39.01
CA LEU A 17 -7.05 -9.19 -37.89
C LEU A 17 -6.12 -9.93 -36.93
N ARG A 18 -5.23 -10.78 -37.45
CA ARG A 18 -4.23 -11.47 -36.63
C ARG A 18 -3.34 -10.49 -35.90
N GLU A 19 -2.89 -9.42 -36.56
CA GLU A 19 -2.01 -8.44 -35.94
C GLU A 19 -2.71 -7.66 -34.81
N LEU A 20 -3.96 -7.23 -35.02
CA LEU A 20 -4.78 -6.58 -33.98
C LEU A 20 -5.07 -7.50 -32.78
N PHE A 21 -5.46 -8.75 -33.03
CA PHE A 21 -5.72 -9.71 -31.95
C PHE A 21 -4.43 -10.12 -31.23
N VAL A 22 -3.29 -10.20 -31.93
CA VAL A 22 -1.97 -10.52 -31.34
C VAL A 22 -1.42 -9.34 -30.53
N GLU A 23 -1.54 -8.09 -31.00
CA GLU A 23 -1.21 -6.88 -30.24
C GLU A 23 -2.07 -6.78 -28.97
N GLY A 24 -3.39 -6.99 -29.11
CA GLY A 24 -4.33 -7.03 -27.98
C GLY A 24 -3.96 -8.10 -26.95
N ALA A 25 -3.69 -9.33 -27.41
CA ALA A 25 -3.28 -10.45 -26.57
C ALA A 25 -1.93 -10.18 -25.87
N LYS A 26 -0.94 -9.61 -26.57
CA LYS A 26 0.35 -9.23 -25.99
C LYS A 26 0.20 -8.15 -24.90
N ARG A 27 -0.66 -7.16 -25.12
CA ARG A 27 -0.93 -6.11 -24.13
C ARG A 27 -1.63 -6.66 -22.90
N GLU A 28 -2.63 -7.53 -23.07
CA GLU A 28 -3.32 -8.18 -21.96
C GLU A 28 -2.40 -9.13 -21.19
N ALA A 29 -1.58 -9.92 -21.87
CA ALA A 29 -0.56 -10.77 -21.25
C ALA A 29 0.43 -9.96 -20.40
N ARG A 30 0.88 -8.80 -20.89
CA ARG A 30 1.77 -7.89 -20.13
C ARG A 30 1.08 -7.32 -18.89
N LYS A 31 -0.20 -6.93 -18.97
CA LYS A 31 -0.97 -6.43 -17.81
C LYS A 31 -1.13 -7.53 -16.76
N GLN A 32 -1.49 -8.74 -17.19
CA GLN A 32 -1.65 -9.89 -16.31
C GLN A 32 -0.32 -10.29 -15.65
N ALA A 33 0.78 -10.34 -16.40
CA ALA A 33 2.11 -10.62 -15.87
C ALA A 33 2.55 -9.59 -14.83
N LYS A 34 2.31 -8.29 -15.07
CA LYS A 34 2.58 -7.23 -14.08
C LYS A 34 1.75 -7.39 -12.81
N LYS A 35 0.46 -7.71 -12.96
CA LYS A 35 -0.45 -7.93 -11.84
C LYS A 35 -0.02 -9.14 -11.00
N ALA A 36 0.27 -10.27 -11.65
CA ALA A 36 0.76 -11.48 -11.02
C ALA A 36 2.11 -11.27 -10.32
N GLY A 37 3.05 -10.57 -10.96
CA GLY A 37 4.32 -10.19 -10.34
C GLY A 37 4.13 -9.31 -9.10
N GLY A 38 3.25 -8.31 -9.17
CA GLY A 38 2.90 -7.46 -8.02
C GLY A 38 2.26 -8.24 -6.86
N GLU A 39 1.39 -9.20 -7.16
CA GLU A 39 0.77 -10.07 -6.16
C GLU A 39 1.79 -11.00 -5.50
N ILE A 40 2.71 -11.60 -6.25
CA ILE A 40 3.78 -12.46 -5.72
C ILE A 40 4.70 -11.65 -4.79
N VAL A 41 5.10 -10.44 -5.20
CA VAL A 41 5.92 -9.54 -4.38
C VAL A 41 5.17 -9.15 -3.10
N ALA A 42 3.90 -8.75 -3.19
CA ALA A 42 3.09 -8.41 -2.03
C ALA A 42 2.92 -9.60 -1.06
N THR A 43 2.79 -10.82 -1.60
CA THR A 43 2.66 -12.06 -0.82
C THR A 43 3.99 -12.43 -0.15
N GLY A 44 5.11 -12.26 -0.86
CA GLY A 44 6.46 -12.42 -0.33
C GLY A 44 6.77 -11.44 0.81
N VAL A 45 6.40 -10.16 0.64
CA VAL A 45 6.53 -9.11 1.68
C VAL A 45 5.65 -9.40 2.90
N LYS A 46 4.41 -9.88 2.69
CA LYS A 46 3.51 -10.28 3.78
C LYS A 46 4.02 -11.51 4.55
N LYS A 47 4.68 -12.47 3.86
CA LYS A 47 5.28 -13.66 4.48
C LYS A 47 6.56 -13.36 5.25
N THR A 48 7.37 -12.40 4.82
CA THR A 48 8.71 -12.17 5.39
C THR A 48 8.74 -11.40 6.70
N ARG A 49 7.71 -10.61 7.05
CA ARG A 49 7.60 -10.04 8.41
C ARG A 49 6.23 -9.39 8.61
N LYS A 50 5.43 -9.87 9.56
CA LYS A 50 4.52 -8.94 10.27
C LYS A 50 5.44 -7.88 10.88
N VAL A 51 5.52 -6.70 10.29
CA VAL A 51 6.27 -5.58 10.88
C VAL A 51 5.51 -5.16 12.13
N VAL A 52 5.84 -5.81 13.25
CA VAL A 52 5.25 -5.48 14.54
C VAL A 52 5.83 -4.14 14.95
N LYS A 53 4.98 -3.11 14.94
CA LYS A 53 5.35 -1.78 15.45
C LYS A 53 5.96 -1.93 16.84
N SER A 54 7.11 -1.30 17.07
CA SER A 54 7.75 -1.27 18.38
C SER A 54 6.83 -0.60 19.41
N ALA A 55 7.05 -0.86 20.70
CA ALA A 55 6.26 -0.23 21.77
C ALA A 55 6.29 1.31 21.68
N TRP A 56 7.42 1.88 21.27
CA TRP A 56 7.56 3.30 20.99
C TRP A 56 6.73 3.76 19.79
N GLN A 57 6.78 3.06 18.65
CA GLN A 57 5.97 3.38 17.47
C GLN A 57 4.46 3.31 17.77
N LYS A 58 4.04 2.33 18.58
CA LYS A 58 2.66 2.24 19.08
C LYS A 58 2.31 3.41 20.00
N TYR A 59 3.25 3.88 20.82
CA TYR A 59 3.04 5.00 21.73
C TYR A 59 2.85 6.33 20.99
N ILE A 60 3.72 6.65 20.02
CA ILE A 60 3.64 7.92 19.25
C ILE A 60 2.45 7.97 18.29
N GLY A 61 1.96 6.80 17.86
CA GLY A 61 0.79 6.70 16.99
C GLY A 61 -0.54 7.05 17.68
N LYS A 62 -0.58 7.09 19.02
CA LYS A 62 -1.79 7.47 19.78
C LYS A 62 -1.89 8.98 19.88
N LYS A 63 -2.98 9.56 19.37
CA LYS A 63 -3.24 11.03 19.39
C LYS A 63 -3.19 11.62 20.81
N SER A 64 -3.66 10.87 21.82
CA SER A 64 -3.62 11.30 23.24
C SER A 64 -2.21 11.54 23.77
N ASN A 65 -1.21 10.87 23.20
CA ASN A 65 0.19 10.96 23.64
C ASN A 65 0.98 12.01 22.84
N GLN A 66 0.40 12.57 21.79
CA GLN A 66 1.08 13.49 20.89
C GLN A 66 1.25 14.87 21.55
N ILE A 67 2.48 15.19 21.89
CA ILE A 67 2.84 16.51 22.40
C ILE A 67 3.27 17.35 21.21
N ARG A 68 2.60 18.47 20.98
CA ARG A 68 2.95 19.43 19.91
C ARG A 68 3.76 20.59 20.45
N VAL A 69 4.65 21.11 19.62
CA VAL A 69 5.39 22.34 19.91
C VAL A 69 4.41 23.52 19.88
N LYS A 70 4.42 24.33 20.95
CA LYS A 70 3.44 25.41 21.16
C LYS A 70 3.87 26.76 20.56
N SER A 71 5.17 26.99 20.35
CA SER A 71 5.72 28.27 19.90
C SER A 71 6.98 28.09 19.05
N GLY A 72 7.40 29.16 18.36
CA GLY A 72 8.59 29.18 17.50
C GLY A 72 8.37 28.57 16.10
N LYS A 73 9.47 28.47 15.32
CA LYS A 73 9.46 28.03 13.91
C LYS A 73 8.88 26.62 13.68
N ARG A 74 8.90 25.78 14.71
CA ARG A 74 8.40 24.39 14.67
C ARG A 74 6.99 24.23 15.27
N LYS A 75 6.27 25.31 15.55
CA LYS A 75 4.93 25.27 16.13
C LYS A 75 4.01 24.32 15.35
N GLY A 76 3.24 23.51 16.07
CA GLY A 76 2.32 22.52 15.49
C GLY A 76 2.94 21.16 15.16
N MET A 77 4.27 21.06 15.03
CA MET A 77 4.97 19.78 14.84
C MET A 77 4.98 18.95 16.12
N LEU A 78 5.17 17.64 15.98
CA LEU A 78 5.38 16.75 17.13
C LEU A 78 6.71 17.05 17.84
N ASP A 79 6.62 17.16 19.16
CA ASP A 79 7.75 17.28 20.07
C ASP A 79 8.21 15.88 20.51
N LEU A 80 8.98 15.22 19.62
CA LEU A 80 9.47 13.86 19.85
C LEU A 80 10.34 13.74 21.11
N ALA A 81 11.05 14.81 21.48
CA ALA A 81 11.89 14.83 22.68
C ALA A 81 11.04 14.76 23.95
N LYS A 82 9.99 15.59 24.06
CA LYS A 82 9.05 15.52 25.19
C LYS A 82 8.28 14.21 25.20
N MET A 83 7.85 13.72 24.04
CA MET A 83 7.17 12.43 23.94
C MET A 83 8.06 11.27 24.40
N SER A 84 9.36 11.28 24.07
CA SER A 84 10.32 10.27 24.52
C SER A 84 10.50 10.30 26.04
N ARG A 85 10.63 11.48 26.64
CA ARG A 85 10.70 11.64 28.09
C ARG A 85 9.43 11.12 28.78
N ALA A 86 8.25 11.48 28.26
CA ALA A 86 6.97 11.01 28.79
C ALA A 86 6.84 9.48 28.69
N TYR A 87 7.24 8.89 27.56
CA TYR A 87 7.24 7.44 27.37
C TYR A 87 8.16 6.72 28.36
N LYS A 88 9.40 7.21 28.54
CA LYS A 88 10.35 6.62 29.50
C LYS A 88 9.82 6.67 30.94
N ARG A 89 9.20 7.80 31.34
CA ARG A 89 8.53 7.90 32.65
C ARG A 89 7.40 6.88 32.79
N ALA A 90 6.58 6.72 31.76
CA ALA A 90 5.49 5.75 31.76
C ALA A 90 5.99 4.29 31.77
N GLN A 91 7.13 3.98 31.15
CA GLN A 91 7.75 2.65 31.25
C GLN A 91 8.33 2.40 32.64
N LYS A 92 9.03 3.39 33.22
CA LYS A 92 9.55 3.31 34.59
C LYS A 92 8.43 3.09 35.62
N ALA A 93 7.31 3.79 35.48
CA ALA A 93 6.12 3.59 36.32
C ALA A 93 5.51 2.18 36.19
N LYS A 94 5.74 1.51 35.05
CA LYS A 94 5.30 0.12 34.80
C LYS A 94 6.37 -0.92 35.17
N GLY A 95 7.47 -0.51 35.81
CA GLY A 95 8.59 -1.40 36.14
C GLY A 95 9.38 -1.91 34.93
N LYS A 96 9.14 -1.37 33.73
CA LYS A 96 9.87 -1.74 32.52
C LYS A 96 11.08 -0.81 32.37
N ARG A 97 12.28 -1.39 32.37
CA ARG A 97 13.56 -0.67 32.25
C ARG A 97 13.71 -0.03 30.87
#